data_AF-A0A0Q0GCZ2-F1
#
_entry.id   AF-A0A0Q0GCZ2-F1
#
_cell.length_a   1.000
_cell.length_b   1.000
_cell.length_c   1.000
_cell.angle_alpha   90.00
_cell.angle_beta   90.00
_cell.angle_gamma   90.00
#
_symmetry.space_group_name_H-M   'P 1'
#
loop_
_entity.id
_entity.type
_entity.pdbx_description
1 polymer ?
#
loop_
_entity_poly.entity_id
_entity_poly.type
_entity_poly.pdbx_seq_one_letter_code
_entity_poly.pdbx_strand_id
1 'polypeptide(L)'
;MIESINQFLRDGNQTYRVISIPNYVNRDSKVLIECEIHGLSCDWGTPWLPSIRSVSTKSKSGQNGVSCPKCSGRYSESELEAVDSVNKKLEQHFKKHNLPTLTVNGFIGGYALDKSICLIECELHGLGNDWNTPWTPRLNHLRRSGGDSKNISGCPKCSKTYRYSEQEYIQQVNNKIGSNNLKLLKIEKFKNIHSRCYVSCQIHGDGWRWDLNAKWFPTISKLLQGQGCPRCNRGPFYTENENIERTNKFITKNFPLLSVEGAINYEGNQSRAIVRCKEHGLGSEFGNKWEPTFESLNYGSNCPKCSKIYAPTEVEAFEYVNIVASEKGMFVPYFKGHYKGAKTRCNVVCEHHGDLSAFNDFSWPTIDNICNAKTSCFLCAKERHTLVCLLKNPIGFSSPRKLYYIEFTDVETQLVRAYKIGVFAGTFRQRWSESRLRREGLYISKKIIKNCTSIDACLTESYILRKYSNENIFFPPLKNWGATECFHSDVIGIDEDCNLDQLHEEAILDFSNIIKNIDLSFLERLEVNRAWQRHIS
;
A
#
# COMPACT_ATOMS: atom_id res chain seq x y z
N MET A 1 -87.65 -23.12 5.29
CA MET A 1 -86.41 -23.83 4.91
C MET A 1 -85.21 -22.89 4.87
N ILE A 2 -85.23 -21.85 4.03
CA ILE A 2 -84.13 -20.84 3.94
C ILE A 2 -83.77 -20.28 5.32
N GLU A 3 -84.76 -19.87 6.13
CA GLU A 3 -84.52 -19.38 7.50
C GLU A 3 -83.81 -20.39 8.41
N SER A 4 -84.16 -21.68 8.30
CA SER A 4 -83.51 -22.75 9.07
C SER A 4 -82.06 -22.98 8.63
N ILE A 5 -81.78 -22.89 7.33
CA ILE A 5 -80.40 -22.94 6.80
C ILE A 5 -79.62 -21.71 7.29
N ASN A 6 -80.21 -20.53 7.21
CA ASN A 6 -79.56 -19.29 7.64
C ASN A 6 -79.30 -19.28 9.15
N GLN A 7 -80.18 -19.84 9.97
CA GLN A 7 -79.91 -20.02 11.40
C GLN A 7 -78.71 -20.96 11.62
N PHE A 8 -78.66 -22.10 10.94
CA PHE A 8 -77.53 -23.03 11.00
C PHE A 8 -76.19 -22.39 10.58
N LEU A 9 -76.21 -21.53 9.55
CA LEU A 9 -75.06 -20.77 9.07
C LEU A 9 -74.59 -19.73 10.10
N ARG A 10 -75.53 -19.01 10.75
CA ARG A 10 -75.23 -18.06 11.83
C ARG A 10 -74.60 -18.74 13.04
N ASP A 11 -75.16 -19.88 13.46
CA ASP A 11 -74.60 -20.69 14.55
C ASP A 11 -73.18 -21.20 14.22
N GLY A 12 -72.84 -21.21 12.92
CA GLY A 12 -71.53 -21.54 12.38
C GLY A 12 -70.57 -20.37 12.15
N ASN A 13 -70.93 -19.15 12.55
CA ASN A 13 -70.21 -17.90 12.24
C ASN A 13 -69.89 -17.73 10.74
N GLN A 14 -70.80 -18.15 9.85
CA GLN A 14 -70.62 -17.92 8.42
C GLN A 14 -71.01 -16.48 8.04
N THR A 15 -70.20 -15.85 7.20
CA THR A 15 -70.36 -14.44 6.75
C THR A 15 -71.25 -14.33 5.50
N TYR A 16 -72.23 -15.21 5.35
CA TYR A 16 -73.11 -15.24 4.19
C TYR A 16 -74.49 -15.84 4.53
N ARG A 17 -75.50 -15.48 3.73
CA ARG A 17 -76.87 -15.99 3.85
C ARG A 17 -77.38 -16.56 2.52
N VAL A 18 -78.23 -17.58 2.60
CA VAL A 18 -79.00 -18.08 1.46
C VAL A 18 -80.14 -17.11 1.17
N ILE A 19 -80.21 -16.64 -0.07
CA ILE A 19 -81.22 -15.70 -0.58
C ILE A 19 -82.38 -16.44 -1.24
N SER A 20 -82.05 -17.40 -2.10
CA SER A 20 -83.05 -18.18 -2.83
C SER A 20 -82.55 -19.57 -3.18
N ILE A 21 -83.48 -20.45 -3.52
CA ILE A 21 -83.20 -21.82 -3.97
C ILE A 21 -83.91 -21.99 -5.32
N PRO A 22 -83.32 -21.49 -6.41
CA PRO A 22 -83.97 -21.57 -7.71
C PRO A 22 -84.18 -23.03 -8.09
N ASN A 23 -85.40 -23.37 -8.51
CA ASN A 23 -85.79 -24.72 -8.95
C ASN A 23 -85.50 -25.80 -7.88
N TYR A 24 -86.09 -25.64 -6.69
CA TYR A 24 -85.97 -26.62 -5.62
C TYR A 24 -86.56 -27.98 -6.04
N VAL A 25 -85.75 -29.03 -5.90
CA VAL A 25 -86.12 -30.43 -6.15
C VAL A 25 -85.77 -31.27 -4.94
N ASN A 26 -84.55 -31.14 -4.41
CA ASN A 26 -84.05 -31.93 -3.28
C ASN A 26 -82.83 -31.24 -2.62
N ARG A 27 -82.14 -31.93 -1.71
CA ARG A 27 -80.94 -31.39 -1.02
C ARG A 27 -79.76 -31.08 -1.95
N ASP A 28 -79.77 -31.52 -3.20
CA ASP A 28 -78.72 -31.23 -4.18
C ASP A 28 -79.04 -29.98 -5.03
N SER A 29 -80.24 -29.41 -4.89
CA SER A 29 -80.59 -28.12 -5.48
C SER A 29 -79.58 -27.04 -5.10
N LYS A 30 -79.27 -26.18 -6.07
CA LYS A 30 -78.32 -25.08 -5.90
C LYS A 30 -78.97 -23.94 -5.11
N VAL A 31 -78.17 -23.30 -4.27
CA VAL A 31 -78.61 -22.15 -3.49
C VAL A 31 -77.91 -20.89 -4.00
N LEU A 32 -78.67 -19.80 -4.07
CA LEU A 32 -78.13 -18.47 -4.28
C LEU A 32 -77.73 -17.90 -2.92
N ILE A 33 -76.50 -17.40 -2.83
CA ILE A 33 -75.93 -16.90 -1.58
C ILE A 33 -75.55 -15.44 -1.74
N GLU A 34 -75.75 -14.65 -0.69
CA GLU A 34 -75.18 -13.32 -0.54
C GLU A 34 -74.14 -13.35 0.57
N CYS A 35 -72.89 -13.05 0.22
CA CYS A 35 -71.81 -12.87 1.19
C CYS A 35 -71.81 -11.42 1.68
N GLU A 36 -71.74 -11.22 2.98
CA GLU A 36 -71.74 -9.88 3.60
C GLU A 36 -70.59 -8.99 3.08
N ILE A 37 -69.48 -9.60 2.68
CA ILE A 37 -68.28 -8.90 2.19
C ILE A 37 -68.28 -8.78 0.66
N HIS A 38 -68.83 -9.77 -0.06
CA HIS A 38 -68.64 -9.92 -1.51
C HIS A 38 -69.93 -9.87 -2.34
N GLY A 39 -71.08 -9.59 -1.71
CA GLY A 39 -72.38 -9.50 -2.39
C GLY A 39 -72.92 -10.84 -2.88
N LEU A 40 -73.81 -10.79 -3.88
CA LEU A 40 -74.48 -11.95 -4.47
C LEU A 40 -73.50 -12.83 -5.25
N SER A 41 -73.50 -14.13 -4.96
CA SER A 41 -72.56 -15.09 -5.54
C SER A 41 -72.80 -15.40 -7.02
N CYS A 42 -73.96 -15.04 -7.57
CA CYS A 42 -74.27 -15.14 -8.99
C CYS A 42 -73.63 -14.05 -9.84
N ASP A 43 -73.28 -12.90 -9.22
CA ASP A 43 -72.71 -11.75 -9.91
C ASP A 43 -71.18 -11.82 -9.98
N TRP A 44 -70.58 -12.86 -9.39
CA TRP A 44 -69.15 -13.12 -9.46
C TRP A 44 -68.76 -13.63 -10.85
N GLY A 45 -67.54 -13.31 -11.30
CA GLY A 45 -67.07 -13.74 -12.63
C GLY A 45 -67.10 -15.25 -12.84
N THR A 46 -66.87 -16.02 -11.77
CA THR A 46 -67.15 -17.47 -11.69
C THR A 46 -68.22 -17.70 -10.63
N PRO A 47 -69.52 -17.79 -11.01
CA PRO A 47 -70.61 -17.90 -10.05
C PRO A 47 -70.43 -19.05 -9.06
N TRP A 48 -70.64 -18.79 -7.76
CA TRP A 48 -70.58 -19.82 -6.72
C TRP A 48 -71.98 -20.23 -6.27
N LEU A 49 -72.41 -21.40 -6.72
CA LEU A 49 -73.72 -21.98 -6.43
C LEU A 49 -73.54 -23.34 -5.73
N PRO A 50 -73.33 -23.36 -4.40
CA PRO A 50 -73.25 -24.62 -3.65
C PRO A 50 -74.62 -25.28 -3.58
N SER A 51 -74.67 -26.57 -3.24
CA SER A 51 -75.95 -27.24 -2.99
C SER A 51 -76.44 -26.99 -1.56
N ILE A 52 -77.76 -27.16 -1.32
CA ILE A 52 -78.35 -27.14 0.02
C ILE A 52 -77.59 -28.07 0.96
N ARG A 53 -77.26 -29.28 0.50
CA ARG A 53 -76.49 -30.28 1.25
C ARG A 53 -75.16 -29.67 1.71
N SER A 54 -74.38 -29.09 0.79
CA SER A 54 -73.09 -28.49 1.11
C SER A 54 -73.18 -27.40 2.19
N VAL A 55 -74.21 -26.55 2.16
CA VAL A 55 -74.37 -25.46 3.15
C VAL A 55 -74.99 -25.91 4.48
N SER A 56 -75.68 -27.05 4.50
CA SER A 56 -76.37 -27.57 5.70
C SER A 56 -75.67 -28.74 6.39
N THR A 57 -74.57 -29.25 5.84
CA THR A 57 -73.75 -30.28 6.49
C THR A 57 -72.59 -29.67 7.26
N LYS A 58 -72.29 -30.23 8.44
CA LYS A 58 -71.02 -29.97 9.13
C LYS A 58 -69.87 -30.55 8.29
N SER A 59 -68.82 -29.77 8.10
CA SER A 59 -67.57 -30.25 7.53
C SER A 59 -66.92 -31.28 8.44
N LYS A 60 -65.95 -32.03 7.93
CA LYS A 60 -65.13 -32.95 8.73
C LYS A 60 -64.35 -32.24 9.86
N SER A 61 -64.13 -30.93 9.75
CA SER A 61 -63.50 -30.10 10.78
C SER A 61 -64.50 -29.55 11.81
N GLY A 62 -65.76 -29.97 11.77
CA GLY A 62 -66.80 -29.51 12.70
C GLY A 62 -67.38 -28.12 12.39
N GLN A 63 -66.93 -27.46 11.32
CA GLN A 63 -67.49 -26.18 10.89
C GLN A 63 -68.83 -26.39 10.19
N ASN A 64 -69.82 -25.56 10.49
CA ASN A 64 -71.12 -25.61 9.85
C ASN A 64 -71.03 -25.01 8.44
N GLY A 65 -71.28 -25.82 7.40
CA GLY A 65 -71.37 -25.37 6.00
C GLY A 65 -70.03 -25.17 5.29
N VAL A 66 -70.09 -24.83 4.00
CA VAL A 66 -68.94 -24.48 3.16
C VAL A 66 -68.64 -22.99 3.31
N SER A 67 -67.42 -22.59 3.64
CA SER A 67 -67.07 -21.16 3.71
C SER A 67 -67.18 -20.47 2.35
N CYS A 68 -67.54 -19.18 2.34
CA CYS A 68 -67.47 -18.36 1.12
C CYS A 68 -66.07 -18.46 0.49
N PRO A 69 -65.94 -18.85 -0.79
CA PRO A 69 -64.65 -19.15 -1.39
C PRO A 69 -63.78 -17.90 -1.54
N LYS A 70 -64.37 -16.71 -1.75
CA LYS A 70 -63.62 -15.44 -1.77
C LYS A 70 -63.05 -15.12 -0.39
N CYS A 71 -63.85 -15.26 0.68
CA CYS A 71 -63.40 -15.09 2.06
C CYS A 71 -62.31 -16.09 2.46
N SER A 72 -62.43 -17.36 2.03
CA SER A 72 -61.47 -18.40 2.39
C SER A 72 -60.25 -18.46 1.47
N GLY A 73 -60.11 -17.55 0.49
CA GLY A 73 -59.03 -17.57 -0.50
C GLY A 73 -59.03 -18.80 -1.43
N ARG A 74 -60.18 -19.44 -1.61
CA ARG A 74 -60.37 -20.63 -2.48
C ARG A 74 -61.14 -20.32 -3.76
N TYR A 75 -61.47 -19.06 -4.00
CA TYR A 75 -62.19 -18.62 -5.19
C TYR A 75 -61.30 -18.69 -6.42
N SER A 76 -61.83 -19.32 -7.48
CA SER A 76 -61.23 -19.29 -8.81
C SER A 76 -61.74 -18.05 -9.53
N GLU A 77 -60.92 -17.00 -9.55
CA GLU A 77 -61.21 -15.77 -10.30
C GLU A 77 -61.47 -16.08 -11.78
N SER A 78 -62.38 -15.32 -12.40
CA SER A 78 -62.47 -15.28 -13.86
C SER A 78 -61.21 -14.64 -14.47
N GLU A 79 -61.04 -14.76 -15.78
CA GLU A 79 -59.91 -14.14 -16.50
C GLU A 79 -59.84 -12.62 -16.26
N LEU A 80 -60.97 -11.91 -16.38
CA LEU A 80 -61.07 -10.47 -16.16
C LEU A 80 -60.76 -10.10 -14.70
N GLU A 81 -61.36 -10.79 -13.72
CA GLU A 81 -61.08 -10.56 -12.31
C GLU A 81 -59.59 -10.78 -11.99
N ALA A 82 -58.95 -11.78 -12.62
CA ALA A 82 -57.55 -12.08 -12.42
C ALA A 82 -56.61 -11.01 -12.99
N VAL A 83 -56.94 -10.45 -14.16
CA VAL A 83 -56.21 -9.33 -14.78
C VAL A 83 -56.33 -8.08 -13.90
N ASP A 84 -57.55 -7.69 -13.53
CA ASP A 84 -57.80 -6.50 -12.71
C ASP A 84 -57.12 -6.59 -11.34
N SER A 85 -57.25 -7.75 -10.69
CA SER A 85 -56.64 -8.03 -9.38
C SER A 85 -55.11 -7.88 -9.42
N VAL A 86 -54.46 -8.33 -10.49
CA VAL A 86 -53.00 -8.19 -10.65
C VAL A 86 -52.59 -6.79 -11.07
N ASN A 87 -53.31 -6.15 -11.99
CA ASN A 87 -53.02 -4.77 -12.41
C ASN A 87 -53.11 -3.80 -11.24
N LYS A 88 -54.14 -3.92 -10.39
CA LYS A 88 -54.26 -3.10 -9.17
C LYS A 88 -53.08 -3.28 -8.22
N LYS A 89 -52.58 -4.52 -8.07
CA LYS A 89 -51.38 -4.81 -7.25
C LYS A 89 -50.11 -4.24 -7.87
N LEU A 90 -49.94 -4.37 -9.19
CA LEU A 90 -48.81 -3.81 -9.92
C LEU A 90 -48.81 -2.29 -9.81
N GLU A 91 -49.94 -1.62 -10.07
CA GLU A 91 -50.08 -0.16 -9.96
C GLU A 91 -49.68 0.33 -8.55
N GLN A 92 -50.22 -0.29 -7.49
CA GLN A 92 -49.87 0.06 -6.12
C GLN A 92 -48.38 -0.12 -5.82
N HIS A 93 -47.77 -1.22 -6.28
CA HIS A 93 -46.36 -1.48 -6.07
C HIS A 93 -45.46 -0.50 -6.84
N PHE A 94 -45.74 -0.30 -8.13
CA PHE A 94 -44.93 0.53 -9.00
C PHE A 94 -45.03 2.00 -8.63
N LYS A 95 -46.22 2.48 -8.24
CA LYS A 95 -46.42 3.81 -7.67
C LYS A 95 -45.64 3.99 -6.37
N LYS A 96 -45.63 2.99 -5.47
CA LYS A 96 -44.87 3.04 -4.22
C LYS A 96 -43.35 3.16 -4.44
N HIS A 97 -42.82 2.59 -5.53
CA HIS A 97 -41.38 2.58 -5.83
C HIS A 97 -40.97 3.56 -6.95
N ASN A 98 -41.89 4.40 -7.44
CA ASN A 98 -41.66 5.31 -8.57
C ASN A 98 -41.06 4.60 -9.80
N LEU A 99 -41.61 3.43 -10.13
CA LEU A 99 -41.19 2.60 -11.26
C LEU A 99 -42.17 2.74 -12.43
N PRO A 100 -41.72 2.54 -13.69
CA PRO A 100 -42.60 2.61 -14.86
C PRO A 100 -43.71 1.55 -14.83
N THR A 101 -44.92 1.95 -15.24
CA THR A 101 -46.12 1.13 -15.07
C THR A 101 -46.03 -0.19 -15.86
N LEU A 102 -46.53 -1.26 -15.25
CA LEU A 102 -46.70 -2.56 -15.89
C LEU A 102 -48.17 -2.92 -15.93
N THR A 103 -48.63 -3.36 -17.11
CA THR A 103 -50.01 -3.78 -17.33
C THR A 103 -50.04 -5.20 -17.86
N VAL A 104 -50.85 -6.05 -17.25
CA VAL A 104 -51.25 -7.36 -17.78
C VAL A 104 -52.41 -7.13 -18.74
N ASN A 105 -52.19 -7.40 -20.02
CA ASN A 105 -53.19 -7.21 -21.08
C ASN A 105 -54.02 -8.49 -21.36
N GLY A 106 -53.60 -9.64 -20.81
CA GLY A 106 -54.27 -10.93 -20.99
C GLY A 106 -53.34 -12.11 -20.73
N PHE A 107 -53.71 -13.28 -21.26
CA PHE A 107 -52.94 -14.52 -21.10
C PHE A 107 -52.59 -15.19 -22.43
N ILE A 108 -51.36 -15.69 -22.53
CA ILE A 108 -50.89 -16.46 -23.68
C ILE A 108 -51.36 -17.91 -23.52
N GLY A 109 -52.19 -18.39 -24.46
CA GLY A 109 -52.74 -19.74 -24.43
C GLY A 109 -53.98 -19.91 -23.54
N GLY A 110 -54.64 -18.81 -23.17
CA GLY A 110 -55.86 -18.81 -22.34
C GLY A 110 -55.59 -18.80 -20.83
N TYR A 111 -56.65 -18.57 -20.05
CA TYR A 111 -56.57 -18.49 -18.59
C TYR A 111 -56.60 -19.88 -17.93
N ALA A 112 -55.54 -20.19 -17.19
CA ALA A 112 -55.34 -21.43 -16.43
C ALA A 112 -54.93 -21.12 -14.97
N LEU A 113 -55.66 -20.19 -14.33
CA LEU A 113 -55.42 -19.76 -12.94
C LEU A 113 -53.96 -19.31 -12.74
N ASP A 114 -53.32 -19.76 -11.67
CA ASP A 114 -51.95 -19.41 -11.28
C ASP A 114 -50.86 -19.83 -12.27
N LYS A 115 -51.15 -20.77 -13.19
CA LYS A 115 -50.20 -21.24 -14.20
C LYS A 115 -50.23 -20.42 -15.48
N SER A 116 -51.19 -19.51 -15.63
CA SER A 116 -51.37 -18.70 -16.83
C SER A 116 -50.11 -17.87 -17.13
N ILE A 117 -49.71 -17.85 -18.39
CA ILE A 117 -48.59 -17.03 -18.88
C ILE A 117 -49.15 -15.65 -19.21
N CYS A 118 -48.65 -14.60 -18.56
CA CYS A 118 -49.19 -13.25 -18.70
C CYS A 118 -48.60 -12.56 -19.93
N LEU A 119 -49.47 -11.90 -20.70
CA LEU A 119 -49.08 -10.93 -21.71
C LEU A 119 -48.89 -9.58 -21.00
N ILE A 120 -47.65 -9.17 -20.79
CA ILE A 120 -47.33 -7.93 -20.06
C ILE A 120 -46.83 -6.85 -21.00
N GLU A 121 -47.29 -5.63 -20.79
CA GLU A 121 -46.79 -4.40 -21.39
C GLU A 121 -46.06 -3.55 -20.35
N CYS A 122 -44.89 -3.05 -20.72
CA CYS A 122 -44.15 -2.06 -19.94
C CYS A 122 -44.27 -0.70 -20.62
N GLU A 123 -44.65 0.32 -19.85
CA GLU A 123 -44.81 1.70 -20.33
C GLU A 123 -43.62 2.23 -21.15
N LEU A 124 -42.39 1.86 -20.77
CA LEU A 124 -41.17 2.31 -21.47
C LEU A 124 -40.72 1.41 -22.62
N HIS A 125 -41.11 0.14 -22.63
CA HIS A 125 -40.51 -0.89 -23.49
C HIS A 125 -41.52 -1.68 -24.32
N GLY A 126 -42.81 -1.33 -24.24
CA GLY A 126 -43.90 -2.01 -24.95
C GLY A 126 -44.17 -3.42 -24.45
N LEU A 127 -44.78 -4.23 -25.32
CA LEU A 127 -45.16 -5.61 -25.05
C LEU A 127 -43.92 -6.50 -24.86
N GLY A 128 -43.84 -7.15 -23.70
CA GLY A 128 -42.73 -8.06 -23.36
C GLY A 128 -42.62 -9.27 -24.29
N ASN A 129 -43.72 -9.65 -24.93
CA ASN A 129 -43.76 -10.76 -25.89
C ASN A 129 -43.10 -10.41 -27.24
N ASP A 130 -43.00 -9.12 -27.57
CA ASP A 130 -42.44 -8.64 -28.85
C ASP A 130 -40.92 -8.42 -28.76
N TRP A 131 -40.32 -8.66 -27.60
CA TRP A 131 -38.88 -8.57 -27.42
C TRP A 131 -38.16 -9.77 -28.05
N ASN A 132 -36.93 -9.57 -28.50
CA ASN A 132 -36.11 -10.65 -29.07
C ASN A 132 -35.91 -11.85 -28.14
N THR A 133 -35.91 -11.60 -26.81
CA THR A 133 -36.05 -12.64 -25.79
C THR A 133 -37.36 -12.39 -25.03
N PRO A 134 -38.48 -13.00 -25.44
CA PRO A 134 -39.80 -12.71 -24.89
C PRO A 134 -39.83 -12.82 -23.36
N TRP A 135 -40.45 -11.84 -22.71
CA TRP A 135 -40.67 -11.84 -21.28
C TRP A 135 -42.15 -12.07 -20.97
N THR A 136 -42.46 -13.31 -20.58
CA THR A 136 -43.83 -13.78 -20.39
C THR A 136 -43.95 -14.50 -19.02
N PRO A 137 -43.96 -13.74 -17.90
CA PRO A 137 -43.99 -14.35 -16.58
C PRO A 137 -45.33 -15.01 -16.28
N ARG A 138 -45.34 -15.95 -15.33
CA ARG A 138 -46.57 -16.61 -14.88
C ARG A 138 -47.35 -15.74 -13.90
N LEU A 139 -48.68 -15.88 -13.90
CA LEU A 139 -49.57 -15.11 -13.05
C LEU A 139 -49.24 -15.23 -11.56
N ASN A 140 -48.92 -16.45 -11.09
CA ASN A 140 -48.52 -16.67 -9.72
C ASN A 140 -47.23 -15.92 -9.32
N HIS A 141 -46.30 -15.71 -10.25
CA HIS A 141 -45.09 -14.95 -10.00
C HIS A 141 -45.38 -13.47 -9.79
N LEU A 142 -46.41 -12.92 -10.45
CA LEU A 142 -46.86 -11.54 -10.24
C LEU A 142 -47.65 -11.39 -8.92
N ARG A 143 -48.42 -12.41 -8.54
CA ARG A 143 -49.28 -12.39 -7.34
C ARG A 143 -48.53 -12.49 -6.02
N ARG A 144 -47.50 -13.34 -5.95
CA ARG A 144 -46.75 -13.64 -4.70
C ARG A 144 -45.90 -12.47 -4.20
N SER A 145 -45.74 -11.44 -5.01
CA SER A 145 -44.76 -10.39 -4.82
C SER A 145 -45.20 -9.31 -3.80
N GLY A 146 -46.44 -9.35 -3.30
CA GLY A 146 -47.05 -8.31 -2.46
C GLY A 146 -46.84 -8.40 -0.94
N GLY A 147 -45.97 -9.29 -0.44
CA GLY A 147 -45.90 -9.56 1.02
C GLY A 147 -44.73 -8.96 1.80
N ASP A 148 -43.66 -8.49 1.15
CA ASP A 148 -42.42 -7.86 1.71
C ASP A 148 -41.16 -8.18 0.88
N SER A 149 -41.29 -8.96 -0.21
CA SER A 149 -40.13 -9.50 -0.89
C SER A 149 -39.52 -8.52 -1.90
N LYS A 150 -38.20 -8.38 -1.84
CA LYS A 150 -37.27 -7.81 -2.83
C LYS A 150 -37.38 -8.42 -4.26
N ASN A 151 -38.44 -9.16 -4.58
CA ASN A 151 -38.56 -10.05 -5.74
C ASN A 151 -39.85 -9.82 -6.56
N ILE A 152 -40.41 -8.61 -6.60
CA ILE A 152 -41.31 -8.29 -7.72
C ILE A 152 -40.40 -8.14 -8.94
N SER A 153 -40.37 -9.16 -9.79
CA SER A 153 -39.69 -9.09 -11.09
C SER A 153 -40.43 -8.08 -11.94
N GLY A 154 -40.07 -6.80 -11.82
CA GLY A 154 -40.54 -5.76 -12.72
C GLY A 154 -40.04 -5.98 -14.14
N CYS A 155 -40.27 -5.01 -15.03
CA CYS A 155 -39.76 -5.07 -16.40
C CYS A 155 -38.25 -5.37 -16.39
N PRO A 156 -37.79 -6.50 -16.97
CA PRO A 156 -36.38 -6.87 -16.95
C PRO A 156 -35.47 -5.82 -17.59
N LYS A 157 -35.97 -5.07 -18.58
CA LYS A 157 -35.21 -3.97 -19.21
C LYS A 157 -35.07 -2.78 -18.26
N CYS A 158 -36.13 -2.40 -17.54
CA CYS A 158 -36.08 -1.36 -16.51
C CYS A 158 -35.14 -1.73 -15.36
N SER A 159 -35.17 -2.98 -14.90
CA SER A 159 -34.31 -3.47 -13.80
C SER A 159 -32.91 -3.89 -14.26
N LYS A 160 -32.57 -3.76 -15.54
CA LYS A 160 -31.28 -4.19 -16.13
C LYS A 160 -30.97 -5.68 -15.92
N THR A 161 -32.00 -6.52 -15.81
CA THR A 161 -31.90 -7.97 -15.69
C THR A 161 -32.33 -8.70 -16.97
N TYR A 162 -32.75 -7.96 -17.99
CA TYR A 162 -33.11 -8.50 -19.30
C TYR A 162 -31.92 -9.23 -19.94
N ARG A 163 -32.19 -10.41 -20.48
CA ARG A 163 -31.22 -11.22 -21.22
C ARG A 163 -31.33 -10.83 -22.69
N TYR A 164 -30.42 -9.96 -23.13
CA TYR A 164 -30.36 -9.57 -24.53
C TYR A 164 -29.98 -10.76 -25.43
N SER A 165 -30.55 -10.77 -26.63
CA SER A 165 -30.17 -11.70 -27.70
C SER A 165 -28.77 -11.37 -28.24
N GLU A 166 -28.19 -12.29 -29.01
CA GLU A 166 -26.89 -12.07 -29.66
C GLU A 166 -26.92 -10.81 -30.55
N GLN A 167 -27.98 -10.62 -31.33
CA GLN A 167 -28.14 -9.47 -32.22
C GLN A 167 -28.26 -8.15 -31.45
N GLU A 168 -28.99 -8.13 -30.33
CA GLU A 168 -29.10 -6.95 -29.47
C GLU A 168 -27.74 -6.55 -28.89
N TYR A 169 -26.92 -7.51 -28.46
CA TYR A 169 -25.56 -7.22 -28.02
C TYR A 169 -24.66 -6.72 -29.14
N ILE A 170 -24.76 -7.29 -30.35
CA ILE A 170 -23.98 -6.81 -31.50
C ILE A 170 -24.29 -5.35 -31.79
N GLN A 171 -25.59 -4.98 -31.78
CA GLN A 171 -26.02 -3.60 -32.00
C GLN A 171 -25.54 -2.67 -30.87
N GLN A 172 -25.73 -3.06 -29.60
CA GLN A 172 -25.28 -2.24 -28.47
C GLN A 172 -23.77 -2.02 -28.46
N VAL A 173 -22.99 -3.08 -28.72
CA VAL A 173 -21.53 -2.98 -28.79
C VAL A 173 -21.12 -2.09 -29.95
N ASN A 174 -21.64 -2.28 -31.16
CA ASN A 174 -21.28 -1.45 -32.32
C ASN A 174 -21.67 0.03 -32.11
N ASN A 175 -22.82 0.31 -31.49
CA ASN A 175 -23.20 1.68 -31.12
C ASN A 175 -22.21 2.29 -30.10
N LYS A 176 -21.71 1.48 -29.16
CA LYS A 176 -20.79 1.94 -28.11
C LYS A 176 -19.36 2.13 -28.60
N ILE A 177 -18.86 1.25 -29.47
CA ILE A 177 -17.46 1.25 -29.92
C ILE A 177 -17.26 1.89 -31.29
N GLY A 178 -18.33 2.24 -32.01
CA GLY A 178 -18.27 2.81 -33.35
C GLY A 178 -17.45 4.10 -33.44
N SER A 179 -17.41 4.89 -32.36
CA SER A 179 -16.56 6.09 -32.27
C SER A 179 -15.06 5.80 -32.15
N ASN A 180 -14.67 4.57 -31.81
CA ASN A 180 -13.29 4.21 -31.48
C ASN A 180 -12.57 3.48 -32.62
N ASN A 181 -13.03 3.64 -33.86
CA ASN A 181 -12.50 2.94 -35.04
C ASN A 181 -12.55 1.41 -34.88
N LEU A 182 -13.56 0.90 -34.18
CA LEU A 182 -13.77 -0.53 -33.93
C LEU A 182 -15.07 -0.99 -34.55
N LYS A 183 -15.08 -2.25 -35.02
CA LYS A 183 -16.28 -2.94 -35.49
C LYS A 183 -16.33 -4.35 -34.90
N LEU A 184 -17.41 -4.67 -34.21
CA LEU A 184 -17.71 -6.04 -33.79
C LEU A 184 -18.26 -6.81 -35.00
N LEU A 185 -17.59 -7.90 -35.36
CA LEU A 185 -17.97 -8.72 -36.52
C LEU A 185 -18.86 -9.89 -36.14
N LYS A 186 -18.51 -10.63 -35.09
CA LYS A 186 -19.30 -11.77 -34.57
C LYS A 186 -18.94 -12.09 -33.13
N ILE A 187 -19.82 -12.81 -32.45
CA ILE A 187 -19.58 -13.32 -31.09
C ILE A 187 -19.25 -14.82 -31.18
N GLU A 188 -18.20 -15.24 -30.49
CA GLU A 188 -17.80 -16.64 -30.41
C GLU A 188 -18.74 -17.40 -29.46
N LYS A 189 -19.59 -18.28 -29.99
CA LYS A 189 -20.49 -19.15 -29.22
C LYS A 189 -21.25 -18.38 -28.12
N PHE A 190 -22.17 -17.51 -28.53
CA PHE A 190 -22.90 -16.65 -27.62
C PHE A 190 -23.57 -17.43 -26.47
N LYS A 191 -23.24 -17.06 -25.23
CA LYS A 191 -23.81 -17.63 -23.99
C LYS A 191 -24.32 -16.53 -23.06
N ASN A 192 -23.54 -15.47 -22.90
CA ASN A 192 -23.84 -14.31 -22.06
C ASN A 192 -22.88 -13.15 -22.38
N ILE A 193 -22.89 -12.08 -21.57
CA ILE A 193 -22.05 -10.89 -21.72
C ILE A 193 -20.52 -11.15 -21.59
N HIS A 194 -20.11 -12.35 -21.17
CA HIS A 194 -18.72 -12.76 -21.09
C HIS A 194 -18.25 -13.56 -22.32
N SER A 195 -19.12 -13.80 -23.31
CA SER A 195 -18.72 -14.40 -24.58
C SER A 195 -17.65 -13.54 -25.28
N ARG A 196 -16.69 -14.20 -25.90
CA ARG A 196 -15.58 -13.57 -26.63
C ARG A 196 -16.04 -13.04 -27.98
N CYS A 197 -15.43 -11.96 -28.43
CA CYS A 197 -15.83 -11.23 -29.62
C CYS A 197 -14.71 -11.21 -30.66
N TYR A 198 -15.07 -11.33 -31.93
CA TYR A 198 -14.19 -11.04 -33.05
C TYR A 198 -14.35 -9.56 -33.42
N VAL A 199 -13.33 -8.77 -33.14
CA VAL A 199 -13.35 -7.32 -33.34
C VAL A 199 -12.28 -6.92 -34.36
N SER A 200 -12.64 -6.02 -35.27
CA SER A 200 -11.72 -5.42 -36.23
C SER A 200 -11.51 -3.94 -35.88
N CYS A 201 -10.26 -3.50 -35.93
CA CYS A 201 -9.85 -2.11 -35.75
C CYS A 201 -9.51 -1.51 -37.12
N GLN A 202 -10.01 -0.32 -37.45
CA GLN A 202 -9.75 0.29 -38.76
C GLN A 202 -8.26 0.59 -39.00
N ILE A 203 -7.47 0.78 -37.93
CA ILE A 203 -6.03 1.07 -38.01
C ILE A 203 -5.20 -0.23 -38.08
N HIS A 204 -5.56 -1.23 -37.28
CA HIS A 204 -4.74 -2.43 -37.05
C HIS A 204 -5.33 -3.72 -37.62
N GLY A 205 -6.47 -3.63 -38.30
CA GLY A 205 -7.20 -4.77 -38.86
C GLY A 205 -7.80 -5.70 -37.80
N ASP A 206 -7.85 -6.97 -38.15
CA ASP A 206 -8.58 -8.02 -37.43
C ASP A 206 -7.82 -8.52 -36.19
N GLY A 207 -8.34 -8.21 -34.99
CA GLY A 207 -7.66 -8.50 -33.71
C GLY A 207 -7.32 -9.96 -33.48
N TRP A 208 -8.10 -10.88 -34.03
CA TRP A 208 -7.89 -12.32 -33.88
C TRP A 208 -6.84 -12.90 -34.83
N ARG A 209 -6.42 -12.13 -35.85
CA ARG A 209 -5.39 -12.49 -36.84
C ARG A 209 -4.00 -12.01 -36.45
N TRP A 210 -3.88 -11.21 -35.39
CA TRP A 210 -2.57 -10.79 -34.87
C TRP A 210 -1.77 -12.01 -34.41
N ASP A 211 -0.45 -11.82 -34.26
CA ASP A 211 0.49 -12.86 -33.86
C ASP A 211 0.02 -13.63 -32.62
N LEU A 212 0.44 -14.88 -32.47
CA LEU A 212 -0.11 -15.82 -31.47
C LEU A 212 -0.14 -15.24 -30.04
N ASN A 213 0.85 -14.42 -29.68
CA ASN A 213 0.95 -13.79 -28.35
C ASN A 213 0.16 -12.48 -28.20
N ALA A 214 -0.42 -11.97 -29.30
CA ALA A 214 -1.13 -10.70 -29.36
C ALA A 214 -2.61 -10.83 -29.75
N LYS A 215 -3.14 -12.04 -30.01
CA LYS A 215 -4.54 -12.19 -30.44
C LYS A 215 -5.52 -11.51 -29.47
N TRP A 216 -6.36 -10.64 -30.02
CA TRP A 216 -7.30 -9.85 -29.24
C TRP A 216 -8.73 -10.35 -29.41
N PHE A 217 -9.24 -10.96 -28.35
CA PHE A 217 -10.61 -11.47 -28.22
C PHE A 217 -11.29 -10.87 -26.98
N PRO A 218 -11.70 -9.59 -27.02
CA PRO A 218 -12.36 -8.98 -25.87
C PRO A 218 -13.72 -9.65 -25.62
N THR A 219 -14.19 -9.58 -24.39
CA THR A 219 -15.57 -9.99 -24.05
C THR A 219 -16.55 -8.85 -24.33
N ILE A 220 -17.83 -9.15 -24.59
CA ILE A 220 -18.89 -8.14 -24.78
C ILE A 220 -18.87 -7.09 -23.66
N SER A 221 -18.78 -7.53 -22.40
CA SER A 221 -18.73 -6.64 -21.22
C SER A 221 -17.62 -5.59 -21.30
N LYS A 222 -16.39 -6.01 -21.66
CA LYS A 222 -15.26 -5.09 -21.80
C LYS A 222 -15.43 -4.10 -22.95
N LEU A 223 -16.04 -4.52 -24.07
CA LEU A 223 -16.35 -3.60 -25.17
C LEU A 223 -17.41 -2.57 -24.77
N LEU A 224 -18.45 -2.99 -24.05
CA LEU A 224 -19.48 -2.07 -23.52
C LEU A 224 -18.92 -1.08 -22.49
N GLN A 225 -17.88 -1.47 -21.74
CA GLN A 225 -17.11 -0.59 -20.87
C GLN A 225 -16.20 0.40 -21.64
N GLY A 226 -16.17 0.33 -22.97
CA GLY A 226 -15.37 1.22 -23.81
C GLY A 226 -13.92 0.77 -24.00
N GLN A 227 -13.58 -0.49 -23.73
CA GLN A 227 -12.23 -0.99 -24.00
C GLN A 227 -11.92 -0.85 -25.51
N GLY A 228 -10.95 0.00 -25.82
CA GLY A 228 -10.47 0.23 -27.18
C GLY A 228 -9.56 -0.88 -27.70
N CYS A 229 -9.09 -0.71 -28.94
CA CYS A 229 -8.04 -1.53 -29.52
C CYS A 229 -6.78 -1.44 -28.62
N PRO A 230 -6.22 -2.55 -28.14
CA PRO A 230 -5.04 -2.52 -27.27
C PRO A 230 -3.81 -1.95 -27.99
N ARG A 231 -3.73 -2.04 -29.33
CA ARG A 231 -2.68 -1.38 -30.11
C ARG A 231 -2.88 0.14 -30.24
N CYS A 232 -4.12 0.62 -30.32
CA CYS A 232 -4.39 2.05 -30.28
C CYS A 232 -4.15 2.65 -28.88
N ASN A 233 -4.53 1.94 -27.82
CA ASN A 233 -4.44 2.45 -26.45
C ASN A 233 -3.03 2.36 -25.82
N ARG A 234 -2.13 1.52 -26.34
CA ARG A 234 -0.76 1.36 -25.79
C ARG A 234 0.26 2.32 -26.40
N GLY A 235 -0.19 3.30 -27.19
CA GLY A 235 0.68 4.16 -27.98
C GLY A 235 1.25 3.44 -29.21
N PRO A 236 1.99 4.15 -30.07
CA PRO A 236 2.62 3.57 -31.26
C PRO A 236 3.54 2.40 -30.87
N PHE A 237 3.36 1.26 -31.54
CA PHE A 237 4.33 0.17 -31.48
C PHE A 237 5.58 0.59 -32.26
N TYR A 238 6.64 0.89 -31.53
CA TYR A 238 7.95 1.11 -32.13
C TYR A 238 8.59 -0.24 -32.46
N THR A 239 9.15 -0.35 -33.65
CA THR A 239 10.18 -1.37 -33.94
C THR A 239 11.35 -1.21 -32.98
N GLU A 240 12.21 -2.24 -32.86
CA GLU A 240 13.39 -2.18 -32.00
C GLU A 240 14.25 -0.94 -32.31
N ASN A 241 14.55 -0.70 -33.59
CA ASN A 241 15.36 0.43 -34.03
C ASN A 241 14.72 1.79 -33.71
N GLU A 242 13.41 1.96 -33.95
CA GLU A 242 12.70 3.21 -33.63
C GLU A 242 12.71 3.48 -32.12
N ASN A 243 12.61 2.43 -31.29
CA ASN A 243 12.63 2.58 -29.84
C ASN A 243 14.03 2.88 -29.31
N ILE A 244 15.07 2.26 -29.89
CA ILE A 244 16.47 2.60 -29.63
C ILE A 244 16.74 4.06 -29.97
N GLU A 245 16.36 4.52 -31.17
CA GLU A 245 16.57 5.90 -31.60
C GLU A 245 15.83 6.89 -30.68
N ARG A 246 14.56 6.63 -30.41
CA ARG A 246 13.74 7.45 -29.50
C ARG A 246 14.35 7.52 -28.10
N THR A 247 14.76 6.38 -27.56
CA THR A 247 15.31 6.30 -26.20
C THR A 247 16.69 6.95 -26.14
N ASN A 248 17.55 6.76 -27.15
CA ASN A 248 18.83 7.46 -27.27
C ASN A 248 18.66 8.97 -27.37
N LYS A 249 17.63 9.46 -28.08
CA LYS A 249 17.31 10.89 -28.14
C LYS A 249 16.95 11.46 -26.77
N PHE A 250 16.17 10.72 -25.97
CA PHE A 250 15.85 11.10 -24.60
C PHE A 250 17.08 11.06 -23.68
N ILE A 251 17.82 9.95 -23.72
CA ILE A 251 18.99 9.72 -22.87
C ILE A 251 20.10 10.72 -23.18
N THR A 252 20.45 10.94 -24.46
CA THR A 252 21.55 11.87 -24.82
C THR A 252 21.28 13.28 -24.29
N LYS A 253 20.01 13.69 -24.23
CA LYS A 253 19.59 14.99 -23.68
C LYS A 253 19.72 15.07 -22.15
N ASN A 254 19.39 14.00 -21.41
CA ASN A 254 19.28 14.02 -19.95
C ASN A 254 20.46 13.35 -19.21
N PHE A 255 21.13 12.39 -19.86
CA PHE A 255 22.20 11.54 -19.33
C PHE A 255 23.28 11.32 -20.43
N PRO A 256 24.14 12.30 -20.70
CA PRO A 256 25.09 12.28 -21.84
C PRO A 256 26.16 11.18 -21.77
N LEU A 257 26.24 10.47 -20.64
CA LEU A 257 27.14 9.34 -20.39
C LEU A 257 26.57 7.99 -20.82
N LEU A 258 25.33 7.93 -21.30
CA LEU A 258 24.66 6.67 -21.63
C LEU A 258 24.32 6.56 -23.12
N SER A 259 24.30 5.33 -23.62
CA SER A 259 23.76 4.96 -24.93
C SER A 259 23.12 3.58 -24.89
N VAL A 260 22.04 3.39 -25.65
CA VAL A 260 21.40 2.10 -25.89
C VAL A 260 21.93 1.51 -27.18
N GLU A 261 22.44 0.29 -27.13
CA GLU A 261 23.08 -0.42 -28.25
C GLU A 261 22.20 -1.53 -28.85
N GLY A 262 21.14 -1.95 -28.14
CA GLY A 262 20.25 -3.03 -28.59
C GLY A 262 19.17 -3.39 -27.56
N ALA A 263 18.43 -4.46 -27.83
CA ALA A 263 17.45 -5.05 -26.91
C ALA A 263 17.68 -6.55 -26.67
N ILE A 264 17.21 -7.04 -25.51
CA ILE A 264 17.13 -8.47 -25.21
C ILE A 264 15.68 -8.92 -25.43
N ASN A 265 15.43 -9.74 -26.45
CA ASN A 265 14.10 -10.26 -26.83
C ASN A 265 13.04 -9.13 -26.96
N TYR A 266 13.10 -8.36 -28.04
CA TYR A 266 12.27 -7.17 -28.20
C TYR A 266 10.77 -7.47 -28.39
N GLU A 267 9.94 -6.95 -27.48
CA GLU A 267 8.48 -7.06 -27.40
C GLU A 267 7.82 -5.68 -27.12
N GLY A 268 8.59 -4.59 -27.24
CA GLY A 268 8.15 -3.20 -27.01
C GLY A 268 8.88 -2.51 -25.86
N ASN A 269 8.27 -1.48 -25.27
CA ASN A 269 8.90 -0.62 -24.24
C ASN A 269 9.29 -1.35 -22.94
N GLN A 270 8.71 -2.53 -22.68
CA GLN A 270 9.02 -3.35 -21.51
C GLN A 270 10.23 -4.26 -21.71
N SER A 271 10.75 -4.37 -22.94
CA SER A 271 11.96 -5.14 -23.19
C SER A 271 13.17 -4.50 -22.52
N ARG A 272 14.11 -5.35 -22.10
CA ARG A 272 15.37 -4.92 -21.53
C ARG A 272 16.28 -4.37 -22.62
N ALA A 273 16.88 -3.22 -22.35
CA ALA A 273 17.83 -2.55 -23.23
C ALA A 273 19.26 -2.98 -22.87
N ILE A 274 20.09 -3.13 -23.90
CA ILE A 274 21.54 -3.26 -23.75
C ILE A 274 22.10 -1.84 -23.69
N VAL A 275 22.56 -1.43 -22.50
CA VAL A 275 23.00 -0.06 -22.23
C VAL A 275 24.49 -0.01 -21.97
N ARG A 276 25.18 0.95 -22.61
CA ARG A 276 26.58 1.29 -22.34
C ARG A 276 26.67 2.61 -21.58
N CYS A 277 27.48 2.62 -20.53
CA CYS A 277 27.93 3.83 -19.85
C CYS A 277 29.35 4.19 -20.35
N LYS A 278 29.59 5.45 -20.72
CA LYS A 278 30.89 5.94 -21.18
C LYS A 278 32.00 5.78 -20.13
N GLU A 279 31.65 5.87 -18.84
CA GLU A 279 32.61 5.75 -17.73
C GLU A 279 32.81 4.31 -17.27
N HIS A 280 31.76 3.47 -17.33
CA HIS A 280 31.74 2.17 -16.66
C HIS A 280 31.64 0.97 -17.62
N GLY A 281 31.47 1.19 -18.94
CA GLY A 281 31.34 0.11 -19.93
C GLY A 281 29.91 -0.41 -20.07
N LEU A 282 29.76 -1.66 -20.51
CA LEU A 282 28.45 -2.29 -20.71
C LEU A 282 27.79 -2.66 -19.38
N GLY A 283 26.52 -2.28 -19.19
CA GLY A 283 25.77 -2.62 -17.99
C GLY A 283 25.65 -4.14 -17.75
N SER A 284 25.65 -4.94 -18.82
CA SER A 284 25.64 -6.41 -18.76
C SER A 284 26.95 -7.03 -18.28
N GLU A 285 28.05 -6.26 -18.25
CA GLU A 285 29.37 -6.67 -17.75
C GLU A 285 29.62 -6.24 -16.30
N PHE A 286 28.70 -5.49 -15.69
CA PHE A 286 28.80 -5.16 -14.27
C PHE A 286 28.69 -6.44 -13.44
N GLY A 287 29.37 -6.49 -12.28
CA GLY A 287 29.28 -7.63 -11.37
C GLY A 287 27.82 -7.97 -11.03
N ASN A 288 27.01 -6.94 -10.76
CA ASN A 288 25.55 -7.02 -10.77
C ASN A 288 25.02 -6.42 -12.08
N LYS A 289 24.61 -7.28 -13.01
CA LYS A 289 24.14 -6.89 -14.35
C LYS A 289 23.05 -5.81 -14.28
N TRP A 290 23.25 -4.75 -15.06
CA TRP A 290 22.30 -3.66 -15.23
C TRP A 290 21.69 -3.70 -16.64
N GLU A 291 20.45 -4.16 -16.73
CA GLU A 291 19.68 -4.34 -17.97
C GLU A 291 18.29 -3.68 -17.82
N PRO A 292 18.23 -2.33 -17.81
CA PRO A 292 16.98 -1.59 -17.59
C PRO A 292 16.00 -1.76 -18.77
N THR A 293 14.71 -1.54 -18.56
CA THR A 293 13.74 -1.51 -19.66
C THR A 293 13.80 -0.19 -20.43
N PHE A 294 13.43 -0.18 -21.72
CA PHE A 294 13.30 1.07 -22.49
C PHE A 294 12.40 2.09 -21.78
N GLU A 295 11.29 1.63 -21.19
CA GLU A 295 10.40 2.49 -20.41
C GLU A 295 11.13 3.12 -19.20
N SER A 296 11.86 2.32 -18.42
CA SER A 296 12.58 2.83 -17.25
C SER A 296 13.63 3.87 -17.61
N LEU A 297 14.31 3.70 -18.75
CA LEU A 297 15.26 4.67 -19.30
C LEU A 297 14.56 5.97 -19.71
N ASN A 298 13.42 5.88 -20.39
CA ASN A 298 12.60 7.03 -20.77
C ASN A 298 11.98 7.76 -19.56
N TYR A 299 11.91 7.11 -18.38
CA TYR A 299 11.55 7.75 -17.11
C TYR A 299 12.74 8.27 -16.30
N GLY A 300 13.95 8.23 -16.85
CA GLY A 300 15.13 8.83 -16.23
C GLY A 300 16.02 7.87 -15.42
N SER A 301 15.90 6.56 -15.65
CA SER A 301 16.87 5.61 -15.08
C SER A 301 18.27 5.89 -15.63
N ASN A 302 19.22 6.13 -14.73
CA ASN A 302 20.62 6.39 -15.07
C ASN A 302 21.51 5.17 -14.72
N CYS A 303 22.77 5.15 -15.18
CA CYS A 303 23.74 4.13 -14.79
C CYS A 303 23.87 4.12 -13.26
N PRO A 304 23.70 2.94 -12.62
CA PRO A 304 23.68 2.85 -11.16
C PRO A 304 25.03 3.23 -10.53
N LYS A 305 26.15 3.03 -11.25
CA LYS A 305 27.49 3.42 -10.78
C LYS A 305 27.64 4.96 -10.79
N CYS A 306 27.22 5.63 -11.87
CA CYS A 306 27.22 7.11 -11.94
C CYS A 306 26.29 7.76 -10.91
N SER A 307 25.13 7.17 -10.64
CA SER A 307 24.17 7.70 -9.66
C SER A 307 24.44 7.28 -8.21
N LYS A 308 25.53 6.52 -7.95
CA LYS A 308 25.93 6.03 -6.62
C LYS A 308 24.86 5.19 -5.93
N ILE A 309 24.02 4.51 -6.71
CA ILE A 309 23.02 3.53 -6.21
C ILE A 309 23.40 2.09 -6.55
N TYR A 310 24.51 1.87 -7.25
CA TYR A 310 25.03 0.55 -7.55
C TYR A 310 25.35 -0.20 -6.26
N ALA A 311 24.75 -1.38 -6.11
CA ALA A 311 25.15 -2.33 -5.09
C ALA A 311 26.30 -3.16 -5.66
N PRO A 312 27.55 -3.02 -5.17
CA PRO A 312 28.66 -3.83 -5.65
C PRO A 312 28.46 -5.28 -5.24
N THR A 313 29.02 -6.20 -6.03
CA THR A 313 29.16 -7.61 -5.64
C THR A 313 30.09 -7.74 -4.43
N GLU A 314 30.10 -8.92 -3.78
CA GLU A 314 31.02 -9.17 -2.66
C GLU A 314 32.49 -8.97 -3.06
N VAL A 315 32.88 -9.43 -4.26
CA VAL A 315 34.24 -9.27 -4.80
C VAL A 315 34.58 -7.80 -5.04
N GLU A 316 33.73 -7.07 -5.77
CA GLU A 316 33.94 -5.63 -6.02
C GLU A 316 34.01 -4.84 -4.70
N ALA A 317 33.15 -5.17 -3.73
CA ALA A 317 33.15 -4.52 -2.43
C ALA A 317 34.42 -4.83 -1.63
N PHE A 318 34.91 -6.07 -1.70
CA PHE A 318 36.12 -6.50 -1.01
C PHE A 318 37.37 -5.79 -1.55
N GLU A 319 37.50 -5.68 -2.87
CA GLU A 319 38.58 -4.92 -3.52
C GLU A 319 38.55 -3.45 -3.12
N TYR A 320 37.39 -2.81 -3.23
CA TYR A 320 37.23 -1.40 -2.88
C TYR A 320 37.55 -1.12 -1.41
N VAL A 321 37.04 -1.97 -0.50
CA VAL A 321 37.28 -1.83 0.95
C VAL A 321 38.77 -1.98 1.27
N ASN A 322 39.49 -2.90 0.63
CA ASN A 322 40.91 -3.07 0.87
C ASN A 322 41.75 -1.87 0.39
N ILE A 323 41.39 -1.26 -0.75
CA ILE A 323 42.02 -0.02 -1.20
C ILE A 323 41.86 1.07 -0.12
N VAL A 324 40.63 1.34 0.32
CA VAL A 324 40.38 2.38 1.34
C VAL A 324 40.97 2.02 2.71
N ALA A 325 41.01 0.74 3.08
CA ALA A 325 41.62 0.29 4.32
C ALA A 325 43.15 0.51 4.31
N SER A 326 43.81 0.20 3.19
CA SER A 326 45.28 0.34 3.05
C SER A 326 45.75 1.79 3.17
N GLU A 327 45.00 2.75 2.63
CA GLU A 327 45.25 4.19 2.82
C GLU A 327 45.21 4.62 4.31
N LYS A 328 44.64 3.78 5.18
CA LYS A 328 44.50 3.99 6.62
C LYS A 328 45.42 3.10 7.46
N GLY A 329 46.38 2.40 6.86
CA GLY A 329 47.26 1.44 7.56
C GLY A 329 46.50 0.23 8.09
N MET A 330 45.50 -0.23 7.34
CA MET A 330 44.66 -1.37 7.67
C MET A 330 44.51 -2.32 6.47
N PHE A 331 44.16 -3.56 6.74
CA PHE A 331 43.88 -4.59 5.74
C PHE A 331 42.62 -5.37 6.14
N VAL A 332 41.79 -5.76 5.17
CA VAL A 332 40.56 -6.54 5.39
C VAL A 332 40.73 -7.92 4.77
N PRO A 333 41.09 -8.95 5.55
CA PRO A 333 41.32 -10.29 5.00
C PRO A 333 40.04 -11.00 4.57
N TYR A 334 38.90 -10.72 5.22
CA TYR A 334 37.60 -11.32 4.89
C TYR A 334 36.43 -10.54 5.50
N PHE A 335 35.23 -10.78 4.98
CA PHE A 335 33.97 -10.33 5.58
C PHE A 335 33.43 -11.33 6.59
N LYS A 336 32.83 -10.83 7.68
CA LYS A 336 32.21 -11.68 8.70
C LYS A 336 30.78 -12.05 8.29
N GLY A 337 30.61 -13.30 7.88
CA GLY A 337 29.33 -13.84 7.42
C GLY A 337 28.98 -13.38 6.00
N HIS A 338 27.69 -13.43 5.65
CA HIS A 338 27.24 -13.05 4.31
C HIS A 338 27.35 -11.55 4.05
N TYR A 339 27.74 -11.21 2.81
CA TYR A 339 27.74 -9.84 2.32
C TYR A 339 26.32 -9.24 2.31
N LYS A 340 26.17 -8.10 3.00
CA LYS A 340 24.93 -7.32 3.21
C LYS A 340 25.11 -5.87 2.75
N GLY A 341 25.95 -5.64 1.73
CA GLY A 341 26.28 -4.30 1.26
C GLY A 341 27.10 -3.50 2.28
N ALA A 342 26.81 -2.20 2.41
CA ALA A 342 27.55 -1.28 3.29
C ALA A 342 27.53 -1.66 4.79
N LYS A 343 26.56 -2.50 5.22
CA LYS A 343 26.45 -2.98 6.61
C LYS A 343 27.23 -4.26 6.90
N THR A 344 27.89 -4.84 5.89
CA THR A 344 28.73 -6.02 6.07
C THR A 344 29.84 -5.70 7.06
N ARG A 345 30.05 -6.57 8.06
CA ARG A 345 31.14 -6.42 9.03
C ARG A 345 32.43 -6.98 8.45
N CYS A 346 33.55 -6.31 8.67
CA CYS A 346 34.85 -6.65 8.13
C CYS A 346 35.77 -7.14 9.25
N ASN A 347 36.54 -8.21 9.00
CA ASN A 347 37.73 -8.43 9.81
C ASN A 347 38.74 -7.34 9.46
N VAL A 348 39.46 -6.79 10.44
CA VAL A 348 40.44 -5.74 10.17
C VAL A 348 41.75 -6.11 10.83
N VAL A 349 42.82 -6.09 10.04
CA VAL A 349 44.20 -6.17 10.51
C VAL A 349 44.78 -4.78 10.46
N CYS A 350 45.19 -4.23 11.59
CA CYS A 350 45.87 -2.94 11.66
C CYS A 350 47.38 -3.14 11.63
N GLU A 351 48.11 -2.30 10.90
CA GLU A 351 49.58 -2.37 10.88
C GLU A 351 50.23 -2.24 12.27
N HIS A 352 49.57 -1.52 13.20
CA HIS A 352 50.07 -1.30 14.56
C HIS A 352 49.64 -2.38 15.56
N HIS A 353 48.42 -2.92 15.42
CA HIS A 353 47.82 -3.80 16.42
C HIS A 353 47.62 -5.24 15.95
N GLY A 354 47.95 -5.53 14.69
CA GLY A 354 47.69 -6.83 14.08
C GLY A 354 46.20 -7.11 13.91
N ASP A 355 45.82 -8.37 14.06
CA ASP A 355 44.45 -8.85 13.85
C ASP A 355 43.51 -8.38 14.98
N LEU A 356 42.56 -7.52 14.63
CA LEU A 356 41.62 -6.93 15.58
C LEU A 356 40.49 -7.89 16.00
N SER A 357 40.34 -9.04 15.34
CA SER A 357 39.36 -10.06 15.73
C SER A 357 39.62 -10.64 17.12
N ALA A 358 40.86 -10.62 17.58
CA ALA A 358 41.26 -11.11 18.90
C ALA A 358 40.74 -10.23 20.07
N PHE A 359 40.34 -8.98 19.79
CA PHE A 359 40.03 -7.97 20.81
C PHE A 359 38.54 -7.80 21.11
N ASN A 360 37.73 -8.85 20.90
CA ASN A 360 36.29 -9.00 21.21
C ASN A 360 35.32 -8.71 20.05
N ASP A 361 34.15 -9.39 20.02
CA ASP A 361 33.20 -9.42 18.89
C ASP A 361 32.54 -8.08 18.52
N PHE A 362 32.63 -7.07 19.39
CA PHE A 362 32.07 -5.73 19.17
C PHE A 362 32.96 -4.83 18.30
N SER A 363 34.16 -5.27 17.93
CA SER A 363 35.18 -4.44 17.25
C SER A 363 35.11 -4.43 15.72
N TRP A 364 34.24 -5.22 15.10
CA TRP A 364 34.23 -5.42 13.65
C TRP A 364 33.52 -4.25 12.95
N PRO A 365 34.26 -3.31 12.33
CA PRO A 365 33.64 -2.19 11.63
C PRO A 365 32.86 -2.69 10.43
N THR A 366 31.82 -1.95 10.02
CA THR A 366 31.17 -2.22 8.74
C THR A 366 31.96 -1.65 7.58
N ILE A 367 31.68 -2.12 6.36
CA ILE A 367 32.18 -1.50 5.11
C ILE A 367 31.93 0.01 5.13
N ASP A 368 30.74 0.46 5.52
CA ASP A 368 30.42 1.88 5.64
C ASP A 368 31.33 2.61 6.64
N ASN A 369 31.64 1.99 7.77
CA ASN A 369 32.57 2.56 8.75
C ASN A 369 34.00 2.67 8.18
N ILE A 370 34.44 1.70 7.40
CA ILE A 370 35.77 1.75 6.78
C ILE A 370 35.80 2.77 5.64
N CYS A 371 34.82 2.77 4.74
CA CYS A 371 34.86 3.58 3.52
C CYS A 371 34.47 5.04 3.77
N ASN A 372 33.42 5.29 4.54
CA ASN A 372 32.82 6.62 4.67
C ASN A 372 33.16 7.32 5.98
N ALA A 373 33.37 6.57 7.07
CA ALA A 373 33.73 7.19 8.34
C ALA A 373 35.24 7.42 8.44
N LYS A 374 35.63 8.38 9.30
CA LYS A 374 37.03 8.55 9.76
C LYS A 374 37.45 7.44 10.72
N THR A 375 36.82 6.27 10.64
CA THR A 375 37.12 5.12 11.48
C THR A 375 38.45 4.56 11.04
N SER A 376 39.44 4.69 11.93
CA SER A 376 40.69 3.94 11.91
C SER A 376 40.52 2.68 12.78
N CYS A 377 41.59 1.92 12.96
CA CYS A 377 41.69 0.93 14.03
C CYS A 377 41.16 1.53 15.35
N PHE A 378 40.23 0.82 16.00
CA PHE A 378 39.59 1.31 17.24
C PHE A 378 40.59 1.34 18.41
N LEU A 379 41.61 0.49 18.40
CA LEU A 379 42.70 0.53 19.36
C LEU A 379 43.57 1.77 19.12
N CYS A 380 43.96 2.06 17.87
CA CYS A 380 44.65 3.33 17.55
C CYS A 380 43.83 4.55 17.98
N ALA A 381 42.50 4.51 17.81
CA ALA A 381 41.63 5.59 18.27
C ALA A 381 41.67 5.70 19.81
N LYS A 382 41.48 4.58 20.52
CA LYS A 382 41.54 4.49 21.99
C LYS A 382 42.88 4.99 22.54
N GLU A 383 43.98 4.61 21.89
CA GLU A 383 45.32 4.96 22.31
C GLU A 383 45.61 6.46 22.24
N ARG A 384 44.93 7.14 21.32
CA ARG A 384 45.01 8.59 21.22
C ARG A 384 44.18 9.29 22.29
N HIS A 385 43.32 8.64 23.06
CA HIS A 385 42.33 9.36 23.87
C HIS A 385 42.82 9.84 25.24
N THR A 386 43.79 9.17 25.86
CA THR A 386 44.28 9.52 27.20
C THR A 386 45.79 9.62 27.21
N LEU A 387 46.34 10.39 28.15
CA LEU A 387 47.78 10.49 28.34
C LEU A 387 48.41 9.10 28.57
N VAL A 388 47.82 8.27 29.43
CA VAL A 388 48.33 6.93 29.73
C VAL A 388 48.45 6.09 28.46
N CYS A 389 47.43 6.09 27.59
CA CYS A 389 47.50 5.30 26.38
C CYS A 389 48.49 5.88 25.34
N LEU A 390 48.61 7.20 25.24
CA LEU A 390 49.63 7.83 24.39
C LEU A 390 51.04 7.47 24.85
N LEU A 391 51.29 7.47 26.16
CA LEU A 391 52.60 7.09 26.70
C LEU A 391 52.93 5.62 26.43
N LYS A 392 51.94 4.73 26.45
CA LYS A 392 52.14 3.32 26.07
C LYS A 392 52.33 3.11 24.56
N ASN A 393 51.95 4.07 23.73
CA ASN A 393 52.19 4.05 22.29
C ASN A 393 52.63 5.43 21.74
N PRO A 394 53.93 5.76 21.83
CA PRO A 394 54.42 7.08 21.47
C PRO A 394 54.33 7.46 19.99
N ILE A 395 53.94 6.54 19.09
CA ILE A 395 53.70 6.83 17.67
C ILE A 395 52.67 7.95 17.50
N GLY A 396 51.73 8.07 18.43
CA GLY A 396 50.69 9.09 18.40
C GLY A 396 51.11 10.50 18.84
N PHE A 397 52.32 10.71 19.38
CA PHE A 397 52.71 11.97 20.04
C PHE A 397 52.45 13.19 19.16
N SER A 398 53.02 13.20 17.95
CA SER A 398 52.97 14.33 17.02
C SER A 398 51.64 14.48 16.26
N SER A 399 50.65 13.61 16.50
CA SER A 399 49.36 13.70 15.81
C SER A 399 48.65 15.01 16.15
N PRO A 400 48.14 15.78 15.18
CA PRO A 400 47.51 17.09 15.45
C PRO A 400 46.26 16.93 16.31
N ARG A 401 46.15 17.77 17.34
CA ARG A 401 45.05 17.78 18.29
C ARG A 401 44.71 19.19 18.74
N LYS A 402 43.56 19.31 19.40
CA LYS A 402 43.11 20.56 20.01
C LYS A 402 42.87 20.34 21.49
N LEU A 403 43.46 21.20 22.29
CA LEU A 403 43.12 21.41 23.69
C LEU A 403 42.05 22.51 23.75
N TYR A 404 41.03 22.36 24.57
CA TYR A 404 40.05 23.42 24.80
C TYR A 404 39.78 23.63 26.27
N TYR A 405 39.38 24.86 26.59
CA TYR A 405 38.80 25.25 27.86
C TYR A 405 37.51 26.00 27.59
N ILE A 406 36.40 25.59 28.20
CA ILE A 406 35.05 26.09 27.90
C ILE A 406 34.28 26.42 29.17
N GLU A 407 33.41 27.42 29.07
CA GLU A 407 32.48 27.83 30.12
C GLU A 407 31.07 27.33 29.77
N PHE A 408 30.45 26.56 30.67
CA PHE A 408 29.06 26.13 30.54
C PHE A 408 28.15 27.04 31.36
N THR A 409 27.18 27.63 30.68
CA THR A 409 26.16 28.48 31.29
C THR A 409 24.80 27.82 31.21
N ASP A 410 24.04 27.95 32.28
CA ASP A 410 22.66 27.48 32.36
C ASP A 410 21.75 28.33 31.46
N VAL A 411 20.93 27.68 30.64
CA VAL A 411 20.05 28.36 29.69
C VAL A 411 18.99 29.21 30.39
N GLU A 412 18.50 28.78 31.55
CA GLU A 412 17.40 29.46 32.24
C GLU A 412 17.92 30.57 33.15
N THR A 413 18.90 30.24 34.00
CA THR A 413 19.40 31.17 35.02
C THR A 413 20.48 32.13 34.51
N GLN A 414 21.08 31.84 33.34
CA GLN A 414 22.23 32.57 32.81
C GLN A 414 23.45 32.56 33.76
N LEU A 415 23.47 31.65 34.73
CA LEU A 415 24.59 31.47 35.65
C LEU A 415 25.57 30.45 35.10
N VAL A 416 26.86 30.74 35.26
CA VAL A 416 27.93 29.78 34.96
C VAL A 416 27.81 28.60 35.92
N ARG A 417 27.78 27.38 35.38
CA ARG A 417 27.64 26.16 36.16
C ARG A 417 28.95 25.41 36.33
N ALA A 418 29.79 25.45 35.31
CA ALA A 418 31.05 24.72 35.30
C ALA A 418 31.98 25.22 34.19
N TYR A 419 33.26 25.03 34.42
CA TYR A 419 34.30 25.12 33.39
C TYR A 419 34.78 23.72 33.03
N LYS A 420 35.23 23.50 31.80
CA LYS A 420 35.73 22.20 31.37
C LYS A 420 36.99 22.33 30.54
N ILE A 421 38.01 21.54 30.89
CA ILE A 421 39.13 21.26 30.02
C ILE A 421 38.86 19.97 29.24
N GLY A 422 39.36 19.91 28.01
CA GLY A 422 39.41 18.64 27.32
C GLY A 422 40.23 18.65 26.04
N VAL A 423 40.35 17.46 25.46
CA VAL A 423 41.02 17.27 24.18
C VAL A 423 40.08 16.72 23.11
N PHE A 424 40.28 17.09 21.85
CA PHE A 424 39.54 16.50 20.73
C PHE A 424 40.33 16.49 19.41
N ALA A 425 39.95 15.57 18.54
CA ALA A 425 40.35 15.55 17.13
C ALA A 425 39.16 16.05 16.27
N GLY A 426 39.42 16.90 15.28
CA GLY A 426 38.40 17.40 14.35
C GLY A 426 37.89 18.81 14.63
N THR A 427 36.57 19.00 14.54
CA THR A 427 35.93 20.31 14.73
C THR A 427 35.22 20.41 16.07
N PHE A 428 35.23 21.61 16.66
CA PHE A 428 34.61 21.85 17.96
C PHE A 428 33.11 21.53 17.95
N ARG A 429 32.42 21.83 16.86
CA ARG A 429 30.98 21.55 16.67
C ARG A 429 30.65 20.06 16.64
N GLN A 430 31.57 19.21 16.16
CA GLN A 430 31.40 17.76 16.21
C GLN A 430 31.48 17.22 17.64
N ARG A 431 32.35 17.81 18.47
CA ARG A 431 32.49 17.46 19.89
C ARG A 431 31.31 18.00 20.71
N TRP A 432 30.93 19.25 20.48
CA TRP A 432 29.92 19.98 21.24
C TRP A 432 28.77 20.44 20.33
N SER A 433 27.69 19.68 20.34
CA SER A 433 26.47 20.01 19.61
C SER A 433 25.56 20.92 20.44
N GLU A 434 25.26 22.12 19.95
CA GLU A 434 24.39 23.09 20.64
C GLU A 434 23.01 22.52 20.98
N SER A 435 22.38 21.80 20.04
CA SER A 435 21.07 21.18 20.29
C SER A 435 21.14 20.12 21.39
N ARG A 436 22.29 19.47 21.54
CA ARG A 436 22.52 18.49 22.60
C ARG A 436 22.73 19.16 23.95
N LEU A 437 23.53 20.22 24.00
CA LEU A 437 23.75 21.00 25.22
C LEU A 437 22.46 21.64 25.72
N ARG A 438 21.65 22.20 24.82
CA ARG A 438 20.35 22.80 25.19
C ARG A 438 19.38 21.79 25.80
N ARG A 439 19.43 20.51 25.41
CA ARG A 439 18.62 19.45 26.04
C ARG A 439 19.00 19.18 27.50
N GLU A 440 20.24 19.46 27.86
CA GLU A 440 20.74 19.37 29.24
C GLU A 440 20.61 20.71 29.98
N GLY A 441 19.93 21.70 29.38
CA GLY A 441 19.78 23.05 29.95
C GLY A 441 21.05 23.89 29.90
N LEU A 442 22.01 23.56 29.03
CA LEU A 442 23.31 24.23 28.95
C LEU A 442 23.56 24.90 27.59
N TYR A 443 24.43 25.90 27.57
CA TYR A 443 25.12 26.37 26.38
C TYR A 443 26.57 26.75 26.71
N ILE A 444 27.41 26.86 25.67
CA ILE A 444 28.80 27.30 25.82
C ILE A 444 28.83 28.82 25.63
N SER A 445 29.05 29.57 26.70
CA SER A 445 29.13 31.03 26.70
C SER A 445 30.49 31.51 26.21
N LYS A 446 31.57 30.83 26.61
CA LYS A 446 32.96 31.17 26.26
C LYS A 446 33.78 29.93 25.94
N LYS A 447 34.80 30.07 25.09
CA LYS A 447 35.72 28.99 24.75
C LYS A 447 37.09 29.48 24.31
N ILE A 448 38.10 28.69 24.63
CA ILE A 448 39.48 28.82 24.15
C ILE A 448 39.88 27.50 23.52
N ILE A 449 40.57 27.56 22.39
CA ILE A 449 41.01 26.38 21.64
C ILE A 449 42.46 26.58 21.23
N LYS A 450 43.36 25.70 21.68
CA LYS A 450 44.76 25.67 21.30
C LYS A 450 45.04 24.48 20.39
N ASN A 451 45.60 24.74 19.21
CA ASN A 451 46.12 23.69 18.33
C ASN A 451 47.49 23.26 18.86
N CYS A 452 47.67 21.96 19.09
CA CYS A 452 48.90 21.38 19.60
C CYS A 452 49.01 19.92 19.15
N THR A 453 50.05 19.20 19.57
CA THR A 453 50.14 17.77 19.30
C THR A 453 49.30 16.95 20.29
N SER A 454 49.14 15.66 20.04
CA SER A 454 48.31 14.81 20.90
C SER A 454 48.94 14.62 22.27
N ILE A 455 50.27 14.47 22.34
CA ILE A 455 50.97 14.39 23.62
C ILE A 455 50.83 15.69 24.40
N ASP A 456 51.08 16.82 23.76
CA ASP A 456 50.97 18.16 24.36
C ASP A 456 49.58 18.42 24.95
N ALA A 457 48.53 18.14 24.17
CA ALA A 457 47.15 18.34 24.60
C ALA A 457 46.81 17.48 25.84
N CYS A 458 47.10 16.18 25.78
CA CYS A 458 46.78 15.24 26.87
C CYS A 458 47.66 15.47 28.11
N LEU A 459 48.91 15.89 27.92
CA LEU A 459 49.83 16.25 28.99
C LEU A 459 49.32 17.49 29.73
N THR A 460 48.94 18.52 28.99
CA THR A 460 48.42 19.78 29.55
C THR A 460 47.10 19.59 30.27
N GLU A 461 46.17 18.83 29.68
CA GLU A 461 44.92 18.42 30.34
C GLU A 461 45.21 17.73 31.68
N SER A 462 46.10 16.74 31.68
CA SER A 462 46.46 15.99 32.89
C SER A 462 47.16 16.87 33.94
N TYR A 463 48.03 17.79 33.50
CA TYR A 463 48.72 18.75 34.38
C TYR A 463 47.72 19.66 35.09
N ILE A 464 46.80 20.28 34.35
CA ILE A 464 45.79 21.20 34.89
C ILE A 464 44.85 20.47 35.86
N LEU A 465 44.40 19.27 35.51
CA LEU A 465 43.55 18.45 36.39
C LEU A 465 44.26 18.10 37.71
N ARG A 466 45.57 17.87 37.69
CA ARG A 466 46.38 17.61 38.89
C ARG A 466 46.61 18.88 39.70
N LYS A 467 47.05 19.96 39.05
CA LYS A 467 47.36 21.26 39.67
C LYS A 467 46.17 21.85 40.40
N TYR A 468 44.97 21.75 39.80
CA TYR A 468 43.72 22.28 40.35
C TYR A 468 42.76 21.17 40.80
N SER A 469 43.30 20.08 41.33
CA SER A 469 42.50 18.93 41.78
C SER A 469 41.49 19.28 42.89
N ASN A 470 41.78 20.28 43.73
CA ASN A 470 40.86 20.77 44.76
C ASN A 470 39.64 21.52 44.18
N GLU A 471 39.76 22.05 42.96
CA GLU A 471 38.69 22.79 42.27
C GLU A 471 37.86 21.87 41.36
N ASN A 472 38.34 20.64 41.11
CA ASN A 472 37.73 19.68 40.21
C ASN A 472 36.39 19.20 40.77
N ILE A 473 35.38 19.17 39.89
CA ILE A 473 34.05 18.66 40.20
C ILE A 473 33.65 17.58 39.21
N PHE A 474 32.89 16.60 39.71
CA PHE A 474 32.07 15.78 38.83
C PHE A 474 30.85 16.59 38.40
N PHE A 475 30.66 16.80 37.09
CA PHE A 475 29.53 17.55 36.55
C PHE A 475 28.51 16.62 35.87
N PRO A 476 27.45 16.16 36.56
CA PRO A 476 26.53 15.13 36.08
C PRO A 476 25.88 15.39 34.71
N PRO A 477 25.51 16.64 34.34
CA PRO A 477 24.99 16.94 33.01
C PRO A 477 25.89 16.48 31.86
N LEU A 478 27.19 16.26 32.12
CA LEU A 478 28.16 15.81 31.13
C LEU A 478 28.61 14.36 31.31
N LYS A 479 27.85 13.51 32.03
CA LYS A 479 28.24 12.11 32.35
C LYS A 479 28.75 11.32 31.13
N ASN A 480 28.18 11.55 29.95
CA ASN A 480 28.55 10.86 28.71
C ASN A 480 29.62 11.57 27.86
N TRP A 481 30.16 12.71 28.32
CA TRP A 481 31.10 13.57 27.57
C TRP A 481 32.35 13.98 28.34
N GLY A 482 32.61 13.31 29.46
CA GLY A 482 33.71 13.61 30.37
C GLY A 482 33.26 14.55 31.49
N ALA A 483 32.49 14.01 32.44
CA ALA A 483 32.04 14.77 33.60
C ALA A 483 33.15 15.01 34.63
N THR A 484 34.29 14.33 34.50
CA THR A 484 35.42 14.30 35.45
C THR A 484 36.48 15.37 35.20
N GLU A 485 36.44 16.04 34.05
CA GLU A 485 37.39 17.10 33.71
C GLU A 485 36.76 18.50 33.82
N CYS A 486 35.94 18.72 34.86
CA CYS A 486 35.21 19.97 35.08
C CYS A 486 35.67 20.68 36.37
N PHE A 487 35.45 21.99 36.44
CA PHE A 487 35.80 22.84 37.59
C PHE A 487 34.61 23.73 37.97
N HIS A 488 34.50 24.07 39.25
CA HIS A 488 33.45 24.97 39.74
C HIS A 488 33.78 26.46 39.55
N SER A 489 35.07 26.78 39.40
CA SER A 489 35.62 28.11 39.21
C SER A 489 36.48 28.18 37.93
N ASP A 490 36.72 29.38 37.42
CA ASP A 490 37.63 29.59 36.29
C ASP A 490 39.09 29.52 36.76
N VAL A 491 39.71 28.35 36.62
CA VAL A 491 41.09 28.11 37.08
C VAL A 491 42.16 28.53 36.07
N ILE A 492 41.76 28.99 34.88
CA ILE A 492 42.68 29.38 33.78
C ILE A 492 42.60 30.89 33.48
N GLY A 493 41.49 31.55 33.83
CA GLY A 493 41.25 32.96 33.54
C GLY A 493 40.87 33.14 32.07
N ILE A 494 39.68 32.70 31.68
CA ILE A 494 39.18 32.77 30.30
C ILE A 494 39.02 34.20 29.79
N ASP A 495 38.87 35.18 30.70
CA ASP A 495 38.65 36.60 30.40
C ASP A 495 39.89 37.50 30.56
N GLU A 496 40.92 37.07 31.29
CA GLU A 496 42.05 37.90 31.74
C GLU A 496 43.37 37.51 31.05
N ASP A 497 43.46 37.64 29.72
CA ASP A 497 44.64 37.24 28.94
C ASP A 497 45.09 35.80 29.24
N CYS A 498 44.24 34.86 28.82
CA CYS A 498 44.28 33.43 29.11
C CYS A 498 45.66 32.80 29.39
N ASN A 499 45.79 32.22 30.59
CA ASN A 499 46.96 31.47 31.05
C ASN A 499 47.10 30.07 30.38
N LEU A 500 46.30 29.71 29.37
CA LEU A 500 46.37 28.36 28.78
C LEU A 500 47.70 28.08 28.10
N ASP A 501 48.33 29.10 27.50
CA ASP A 501 49.64 28.97 26.85
C ASP A 501 50.76 28.80 27.89
N GLN A 502 50.75 29.58 28.96
CA GLN A 502 51.71 29.42 30.06
C GLN A 502 51.51 28.07 30.78
N LEU A 503 50.27 27.67 31.11
CA LEU A 503 50.00 26.35 31.70
C LEU A 503 50.42 25.19 30.79
N HIS A 504 50.36 25.40 29.48
CA HIS A 504 50.87 24.43 28.50
C HIS A 504 52.39 24.30 28.56
N GLU A 505 53.13 25.41 28.60
CA GLU A 505 54.59 25.42 28.77
C GLU A 505 55.00 24.80 30.12
N GLU A 506 54.31 25.13 31.20
CA GLU A 506 54.51 24.53 32.52
C GLU A 506 54.31 23.00 32.47
N ALA A 507 53.28 22.52 31.76
CA ALA A 507 53.03 21.09 31.60
C ALA A 507 54.16 20.37 30.84
N ILE A 508 54.72 21.01 29.80
CA ILE A 508 55.88 20.49 29.05
C ILE A 508 57.10 20.39 29.98
N LEU A 509 57.37 21.43 30.77
CA LEU A 509 58.48 21.43 31.73
C LEU A 509 58.30 20.41 32.86
N ASP A 510 57.06 20.16 33.30
CA ASP A 510 56.73 19.19 34.35
C ASP A 510 56.55 17.75 33.85
N PHE A 511 56.81 17.48 32.55
CA PHE A 511 56.60 16.16 31.93
C PHE A 511 57.15 15.01 32.78
N SER A 512 58.39 15.13 33.26
CA SER A 512 59.06 14.10 34.05
C SER A 512 58.32 13.76 35.36
N ASN A 513 57.69 14.74 36.01
CA ASN A 513 56.95 14.50 37.25
C ASN A 513 55.53 14.00 37.00
N ILE A 514 54.93 14.34 35.86
CA ILE A 514 53.63 13.82 35.45
C ILE A 514 53.75 12.32 35.16
N ILE A 515 54.75 11.90 34.37
CA ILE A 515 54.92 10.49 33.99
C ILE A 515 55.42 9.59 35.13
N LYS A 516 55.97 10.14 36.22
CA LYS A 516 56.41 9.36 37.39
C LYS A 516 55.25 8.62 38.06
N ASN A 517 54.05 9.22 38.02
CA ASN A 517 52.86 8.67 38.68
C ASN A 517 52.03 7.75 37.77
N ILE A 518 52.49 7.51 36.54
CA ILE A 518 51.81 6.64 35.58
C ILE A 518 52.51 5.29 35.58
N ASP A 519 51.70 4.23 35.69
CA ASP A 519 52.15 2.84 35.65
C ASP A 519 52.62 2.46 34.24
N LEU A 520 53.92 2.60 34.04
CA LEU A 520 54.67 2.24 32.84
C LEU A 520 55.77 1.25 33.25
N SER A 521 55.90 0.17 32.48
CA SER A 521 57.04 -0.73 32.56
C SER A 521 58.35 0.02 32.27
N PHE A 522 59.48 -0.58 32.65
CA PHE A 522 60.79 -0.01 32.40
C PHE A 522 61.04 0.29 30.91
N LEU A 523 60.64 -0.64 30.03
CA LEU A 523 60.80 -0.49 28.58
C LEU A 523 59.90 0.61 28.03
N GLU A 524 58.61 0.64 28.41
CA GLU A 524 57.68 1.72 28.01
C GLU A 524 58.23 3.09 28.43
N ARG A 525 58.76 3.21 29.66
CA ARG A 525 59.33 4.48 30.15
C ARG A 525 60.55 4.92 29.34
N LEU A 526 61.43 3.98 28.95
CA LEU A 526 62.59 4.28 28.12
C LEU A 526 62.15 4.77 26.72
N GLU A 527 61.15 4.11 26.12
CA GLU A 527 60.59 4.50 24.82
C GLU A 527 59.90 5.87 24.88
N VAL A 528 59.11 6.12 25.92
CA VAL A 528 58.48 7.42 26.20
C VAL A 528 59.53 8.52 26.26
N ASN A 529 60.62 8.32 27.01
CA ASN A 529 61.67 9.32 27.13
C ASN A 529 62.34 9.59 25.78
N ARG A 530 62.64 8.55 24.98
CA ARG A 530 63.20 8.72 23.63
C ARG A 530 62.24 9.44 22.68
N ALA A 531 60.96 9.11 22.73
CA ALA A 531 59.93 9.75 21.90
C ALA A 531 59.71 11.20 22.31
N TRP A 532 59.73 11.49 23.61
CA TRP A 532 59.63 12.84 24.15
C TRP A 532 60.82 13.71 23.74
N GLN A 533 62.05 13.20 23.86
CA GLN A 533 63.24 13.92 23.40
C GLN A 533 63.18 14.29 21.92
N ARG A 534 62.65 13.40 21.07
CA ARG A 534 62.40 13.68 19.64
C ARG A 534 61.27 14.66 19.38
N HIS A 535 60.34 14.80 20.31
CA HIS A 535 59.17 15.68 20.18
C HIS A 535 59.51 17.12 20.57
N ILE A 536 60.36 17.30 21.59
CA ILE A 536 60.80 18.63 22.05
C ILE A 536 61.99 19.18 21.25
N SER A 537 62.72 18.32 20.54
CA SER A 537 63.78 18.70 19.59
C SER A 537 63.18 19.11 18.25
#